data_AF-A0A0Q8QW87-F1
#
_entry.id   AF-A0A0Q8QW87-F1
#
_cell.length_a   1.000
_cell.length_b   1.000
_cell.length_c   1.000
_cell.angle_alpha   90.00
_cell.angle_beta   90.00
_cell.angle_gamma   90.00
#
_symmetry.space_group_name_H-M   'P 1'
#
loop_
_entity.id
_entity.type
_entity.pdbx_description
1 polymer ?
#
loop_
_entity_poly.entity_id
_entity_poly.type
_entity_poly.pdbx_seq_one_letter_code
_entity_poly.pdbx_strand_id
1 'polypeptide(L)'
;MARDDRQIRPAGATRFAGIRARLEAAAPARGFPAFAYEFLLFGFKQGWACLFGALMLALLLATHLWWPPQAPVARYDVLTVAALLIQLGMLAFRLESWEEAKVILAFHIVGTAMELFKTAHGSWEYREAGVLRIGDVPLFSGFMYAAVGSYLARVWRIFDFRFSHYPSRRATVALAVAIYVNFFAHHWLPDIRLGLFAATALLYRRTWVHFRPFRTYRRMPLLLGFLLVALFIWFAENIGTWAHAWSYPHQKAAWTMVPIGKLGAWYLLMIISFVLVERVHGAGSRDSRT
;
A
#
# COMPACT_ATOMS: atom_id res chain seq x y z
N MET A 1 -37.39 7.71 30.51
CA MET A 1 -36.64 8.77 29.81
C MET A 1 -35.33 8.17 29.31
N ALA A 2 -35.37 7.46 28.18
CA ALA A 2 -34.18 6.88 27.56
C ALA A 2 -33.59 7.91 26.59
N ARG A 3 -32.35 8.34 26.80
CA ARG A 3 -31.63 9.18 25.83
C ARG A 3 -31.27 8.29 24.64
N ASP A 4 -31.91 8.56 23.50
CA ASP A 4 -31.55 8.02 22.19
C ASP A 4 -30.19 8.64 21.79
N ASP A 5 -29.10 7.99 22.17
CA ASP A 5 -27.72 8.31 21.75
C ASP A 5 -27.48 7.93 20.27
N ARG A 6 -28.42 8.28 19.38
CA ARG A 6 -28.15 8.36 17.94
C ARG A 6 -27.35 9.62 17.66
N GLN A 7 -26.09 9.58 18.10
CA GLN A 7 -25.04 10.44 17.59
C GLN A 7 -25.04 10.28 16.07
N ILE A 8 -25.52 11.31 15.37
CA ILE A 8 -25.61 11.37 13.91
C ILE A 8 -24.20 11.15 13.38
N ARG A 9 -23.91 9.91 12.97
CA ARG A 9 -22.63 9.59 12.34
C ARG A 9 -22.60 10.35 11.02
N PRO A 10 -21.59 11.18 10.75
CA PRO A 10 -21.52 11.90 9.48
C PRO A 10 -21.58 10.88 8.33
N ALA A 11 -22.31 11.23 7.27
CA ALA A 11 -22.41 10.40 6.08
C ALA A 11 -20.99 10.04 5.60
N GLY A 12 -20.68 8.74 5.52
CA GLY A 12 -19.34 8.25 5.18
C GLY A 12 -18.45 7.80 6.35
N ALA A 13 -18.91 7.87 7.61
CA ALA A 13 -18.15 7.33 8.74
C ALA A 13 -18.05 5.79 8.69
N THR A 14 -16.83 5.27 8.53
CA THR A 14 -16.54 3.83 8.54
C THR A 14 -16.82 3.20 9.91
N ARG A 15 -17.12 1.89 9.99
CA ARG A 15 -17.29 1.22 11.31
C ARG A 15 -16.05 1.38 12.20
N PHE A 16 -14.87 1.42 11.57
CA PHE A 16 -13.61 1.74 12.23
C PHE A 16 -13.60 3.11 12.90
N ALA A 17 -14.27 4.13 12.33
CA ALA A 17 -14.32 5.45 12.94
C ALA A 17 -14.88 5.42 14.37
N GLY A 18 -15.86 4.54 14.63
CA GLY A 18 -16.42 4.35 15.97
C GLY A 18 -15.46 3.65 16.95
N ILE A 19 -14.77 2.59 16.52
CA ILE A 19 -13.76 1.91 17.35
C ILE A 19 -12.60 2.86 17.64
N ARG A 20 -12.11 3.55 16.60
CA ARG A 20 -11.05 4.55 16.72
C ARG A 20 -11.44 5.66 17.68
N ALA A 21 -12.65 6.22 17.57
CA ALA A 21 -13.11 7.28 18.48
C ALA A 21 -13.13 6.81 19.94
N ARG A 22 -13.53 5.56 20.21
CA ARG A 22 -13.49 4.99 21.57
C ARG A 22 -12.07 4.86 22.11
N LEU A 23 -11.14 4.37 21.29
CA LEU A 23 -9.72 4.29 21.67
C LEU A 23 -9.14 5.71 21.86
N GLU A 24 -9.44 6.63 20.95
CA GLU A 24 -8.95 8.01 21.02
C GLU A 24 -9.54 8.81 22.21
N ALA A 25 -10.68 8.37 22.77
CA ALA A 25 -11.27 8.95 23.97
C ALA A 25 -10.55 8.53 25.27
N ALA A 26 -9.74 7.46 25.25
CA ALA A 26 -9.01 7.01 26.44
C ALA A 26 -8.06 8.11 26.95
N ALA A 27 -7.90 8.20 28.27
CA ALA A 27 -7.03 9.18 28.92
C ALA A 27 -5.95 8.44 29.75
N PRO A 28 -4.90 7.90 29.12
CA PRO A 28 -3.84 7.22 29.85
C PRO A 28 -3.09 8.18 30.79
N ALA A 29 -2.55 7.65 31.89
CA ALA A 29 -1.70 8.41 32.80
C ALA A 29 -0.47 8.99 32.08
N ARG A 30 0.01 10.15 32.53
CA ARG A 30 1.18 10.84 31.94
C ARG A 30 2.45 9.99 32.04
N GLY A 31 3.45 10.32 31.21
CA GLY A 31 4.74 9.63 31.19
C GLY A 31 4.73 8.37 30.31
N PHE A 32 5.37 7.30 30.78
CA PHE A 32 5.51 6.05 30.03
C PHE A 32 4.17 5.40 29.63
N PRO A 33 3.12 5.35 30.48
CA PRO A 33 1.84 4.78 30.09
C PRO A 33 1.19 5.50 28.89
N ALA A 34 1.26 6.83 28.85
CA ALA A 34 0.78 7.61 27.70
C ALA A 34 1.61 7.34 26.43
N PHE A 35 2.93 7.22 26.56
CA PHE A 35 3.80 6.87 25.44
C PHE A 35 3.48 5.47 24.89
N ALA A 36 3.40 4.46 25.76
CA ALA A 36 3.06 3.09 25.38
C ALA A 36 1.67 3.02 24.72
N TYR A 37 0.70 3.75 25.26
CA TYR A 37 -0.64 3.85 24.66
C TYR A 37 -0.60 4.48 23.27
N GLU A 38 0.09 5.61 23.08
CA GLU A 38 0.24 6.25 21.77
C GLU A 38 0.95 5.32 20.76
N PHE A 39 1.99 4.60 21.21
CA PHE A 39 2.72 3.65 20.36
C PHE A 39 1.85 2.46 19.94
N LEU A 40 1.11 1.86 20.87
CA LEU A 40 0.19 0.76 20.56
C LEU A 40 -0.97 1.23 19.67
N LEU A 41 -1.51 2.43 19.91
CA LEU A 41 -2.54 3.01 19.06
C LEU A 41 -2.02 3.33 17.66
N PHE A 42 -0.77 3.79 17.53
CA PHE A 42 -0.09 3.93 16.24
C PHE A 42 -0.02 2.59 15.52
N GLY A 43 0.47 1.54 16.19
CA GLY A 43 0.55 0.19 15.63
C GLY A 43 -0.82 -0.36 15.20
N PHE A 44 -1.85 -0.18 16.03
CA PHE A 44 -3.23 -0.57 15.70
C PHE A 44 -3.75 0.15 14.46
N LYS A 45 -3.55 1.47 14.38
CA LYS A 45 -3.93 2.28 13.21
C LYS A 45 -3.18 1.86 11.94
N GLN A 46 -1.89 1.51 12.05
CA GLN A 46 -1.13 0.97 10.93
C GLN A 46 -1.65 -0.40 10.48
N GLY A 47 -1.88 -1.32 11.43
CA GLY A 47 -2.48 -2.62 11.15
C GLY A 47 -3.84 -2.51 10.46
N TRP A 48 -4.65 -1.54 10.88
CA TRP A 48 -5.92 -1.25 10.22
C TRP A 48 -5.73 -0.69 8.81
N ALA A 49 -4.79 0.25 8.62
CA ALA A 49 -4.51 0.81 7.31
C ALA A 49 -4.07 -0.30 6.32
N CYS A 50 -3.27 -1.27 6.77
CA CYS A 50 -2.79 -2.36 5.93
C CYS A 50 -3.69 -3.61 5.89
N LEU A 51 -4.89 -3.58 6.49
CA LEU A 51 -5.78 -4.75 6.62
C LEU A 51 -5.95 -5.56 5.33
N PHE A 52 -6.23 -4.89 4.20
CA PHE A 52 -6.38 -5.57 2.91
C PHE A 52 -5.10 -6.33 2.52
N GLY A 53 -3.95 -5.69 2.61
CA GLY A 53 -2.65 -6.33 2.31
C GLY A 53 -2.30 -7.44 3.30
N ALA A 54 -2.60 -7.27 4.58
CA ALA A 54 -2.39 -8.29 5.60
C ALA A 54 -3.25 -9.53 5.33
N LEU A 55 -4.51 -9.36 4.95
CA LEU A 55 -5.40 -10.46 4.57
C LEU A 55 -4.91 -11.17 3.29
N MET A 56 -4.43 -10.42 2.30
CA MET A 56 -3.82 -10.99 1.10
C MET A 56 -2.57 -11.82 1.41
N LEU A 57 -1.66 -11.30 2.24
CA LEU A 57 -0.48 -12.05 2.68
C LEU A 57 -0.86 -13.30 3.49
N ALA A 58 -1.86 -13.19 4.36
CA ALA A 58 -2.38 -14.33 5.12
C ALA A 58 -2.97 -15.40 4.19
N LEU A 59 -3.70 -15.02 3.14
CA LEU A 59 -4.20 -15.94 2.12
C LEU A 59 -3.07 -16.62 1.35
N LEU A 60 -2.03 -15.87 0.96
CA LEU A 60 -0.87 -16.44 0.28
C LEU A 60 -0.18 -17.47 1.16
N LEU A 61 0.06 -17.15 2.44
CA LEU A 61 0.65 -18.06 3.41
C LEU A 61 -0.24 -19.28 3.67
N ALA A 62 -1.54 -19.07 3.86
CA ALA A 62 -2.48 -20.14 4.15
C ALA A 62 -2.58 -21.13 2.98
N THR A 63 -2.68 -20.62 1.76
CA THR A 63 -2.69 -21.47 0.57
C THR A 63 -1.31 -22.08 0.31
N HIS A 64 -0.22 -21.43 0.64
CA HIS A 64 1.09 -22.07 0.55
C HIS A 64 1.23 -23.28 1.49
N LEU A 65 0.73 -23.16 2.73
CA LEU A 65 0.90 -24.19 3.77
C LEU A 65 -0.12 -25.32 3.69
N TRP A 66 -1.34 -25.04 3.24
CA TRP A 66 -2.48 -25.95 3.36
C TRP A 66 -3.21 -26.23 2.06
N TRP A 67 -2.74 -25.75 0.90
CA TRP A 67 -3.42 -26.02 -0.35
C TRP A 67 -3.36 -27.51 -0.74
N PRO A 68 -4.51 -28.18 -0.93
CA PRO A 68 -4.52 -29.58 -1.32
C PRO A 68 -3.91 -29.76 -2.72
N PRO A 69 -2.95 -30.68 -2.91
CA PRO A 69 -2.32 -30.88 -4.22
C PRO A 69 -3.30 -31.34 -5.30
N GLN A 70 -4.41 -31.96 -4.90
CA GLN A 70 -5.48 -32.49 -5.77
C GLN A 70 -6.74 -31.62 -5.73
N ALA A 71 -6.63 -30.36 -5.32
CA ALA A 71 -7.77 -29.44 -5.31
C ALA A 71 -8.40 -29.35 -6.72
N PRO A 72 -9.74 -29.41 -6.84
CA PRO A 72 -10.43 -29.36 -8.13
C PRO A 72 -10.41 -27.96 -8.77
N VAL A 73 -9.85 -26.97 -8.07
CA VAL A 73 -9.76 -25.58 -8.50
C VAL A 73 -8.30 -25.12 -8.41
N ALA A 74 -7.92 -24.18 -9.27
CA ALA A 74 -6.58 -23.61 -9.24
C ALA A 74 -6.40 -22.65 -8.05
N ARG A 75 -5.24 -22.71 -7.39
CA ARG A 75 -4.91 -21.85 -6.24
C ARG A 75 -4.99 -20.38 -6.59
N TYR A 76 -4.43 -19.98 -7.73
CA TYR A 76 -4.46 -18.60 -8.22
C TYR A 76 -5.87 -18.08 -8.49
N ASP A 77 -6.78 -18.95 -8.93
CA ASP A 77 -8.18 -18.57 -9.15
C ASP A 77 -8.88 -18.34 -7.82
N VAL A 78 -8.64 -19.19 -6.82
CA VAL A 78 -9.18 -18.98 -5.46
C VAL A 78 -8.59 -17.75 -4.79
N LEU A 79 -7.30 -17.45 -4.98
CA LEU A 79 -6.71 -16.20 -4.51
C LEU A 79 -7.38 -14.98 -5.15
N THR A 80 -7.67 -15.04 -6.45
CA THR A 80 -8.39 -13.97 -7.17
C THR A 80 -9.79 -13.76 -6.61
N VAL A 81 -10.56 -14.84 -6.46
CA VAL A 81 -11.93 -14.79 -5.92
C VAL A 81 -11.90 -14.30 -4.47
N ALA A 82 -10.99 -14.78 -3.65
CA ALA A 82 -10.86 -14.36 -2.26
C ALA A 82 -10.46 -12.87 -2.16
N ALA A 83 -9.54 -12.38 -3.00
CA ALA A 83 -9.18 -10.97 -3.06
C ALA A 83 -10.39 -10.09 -3.40
N LEU A 84 -11.19 -10.51 -4.39
CA LEU A 84 -12.44 -9.83 -4.76
C LEU A 84 -13.45 -9.85 -3.60
N LEU A 85 -13.64 -10.98 -2.93
CA LEU A 85 -14.54 -11.09 -1.79
C LEU A 85 -14.10 -10.23 -0.60
N ILE A 86 -12.80 -10.16 -0.31
CA ILE A 86 -12.26 -9.25 0.70
C ILE A 86 -12.56 -7.80 0.32
N GLN A 87 -12.29 -7.42 -0.93
CA GLN A 87 -12.53 -6.07 -1.44
C GLN A 87 -14.01 -5.68 -1.33
N LEU A 88 -14.91 -6.57 -1.76
CA LEU A 88 -16.36 -6.38 -1.64
C LEU A 88 -16.81 -6.33 -0.18
N GLY A 89 -16.27 -7.19 0.67
CA GLY A 89 -16.52 -7.19 2.10
C GLY A 89 -16.11 -5.89 2.76
N MET A 90 -14.94 -5.34 2.42
CA MET A 90 -14.48 -4.06 2.95
C MET A 90 -15.41 -2.90 2.58
N LEU A 91 -15.99 -2.92 1.39
CA LEU A 91 -17.02 -1.95 0.98
C LEU A 91 -18.36 -2.18 1.68
N ALA A 92 -18.84 -3.43 1.70
CA ALA A 92 -20.12 -3.81 2.32
C ALA A 92 -20.15 -3.49 3.83
N PHE A 93 -19.05 -3.77 4.53
CA PHE A 93 -18.90 -3.45 5.95
C PHE A 93 -18.51 -1.99 6.21
N ARG A 94 -18.41 -1.16 5.17
CA ARG A 94 -17.99 0.25 5.23
C ARG A 94 -16.68 0.41 5.98
N LEU A 95 -15.72 -0.46 5.72
CA LEU A 95 -14.33 -0.31 6.13
C LEU A 95 -13.57 0.58 5.13
N GLU A 96 -14.08 0.65 3.91
CA GLU A 96 -13.57 1.41 2.78
C GLU A 96 -14.70 2.20 2.10
N SER A 97 -14.34 3.34 1.50
CA SER A 97 -15.22 4.23 0.74
C SER A 97 -15.14 3.97 -0.77
N TRP A 98 -16.14 4.44 -1.52
CA TRP A 98 -16.14 4.35 -2.98
C TRP A 98 -15.00 5.13 -3.65
N GLU A 99 -14.56 6.25 -3.05
CA GLU A 99 -13.40 6.99 -3.55
C GLU A 99 -12.09 6.20 -3.33
N GLU A 100 -11.94 5.55 -2.17
CA GLU A 100 -10.83 4.62 -1.93
C GLU A 100 -10.88 3.44 -2.92
N ALA A 101 -12.07 2.89 -3.22
CA ALA A 101 -12.24 1.81 -4.20
C ALA A 101 -11.81 2.18 -5.63
N LYS A 102 -12.10 3.42 -6.07
CA LYS A 102 -11.64 3.92 -7.39
C LYS A 102 -10.12 3.98 -7.47
N VAL A 103 -9.46 4.44 -6.40
CA VAL A 103 -8.00 4.42 -6.29
C VAL A 103 -7.49 3.00 -6.41
N ILE A 104 -8.07 2.07 -5.67
CA ILE A 104 -7.70 0.65 -5.68
C ILE A 104 -7.85 0.03 -7.07
N LEU A 105 -8.93 0.33 -7.78
CA LEU A 105 -9.10 -0.09 -9.17
C LEU A 105 -8.00 0.46 -10.08
N ALA A 106 -7.63 1.73 -9.93
CA ALA A 106 -6.52 2.31 -10.70
C ALA A 106 -5.19 1.59 -10.42
N PHE A 107 -4.90 1.27 -9.17
CA PHE A 107 -3.72 0.48 -8.79
C PHE A 107 -3.76 -0.94 -9.36
N HIS A 108 -4.93 -1.57 -9.36
CA HIS A 108 -5.11 -2.90 -9.95
C HIS A 108 -4.75 -2.89 -11.44
N ILE A 109 -5.24 -1.90 -12.19
CA ILE A 109 -4.95 -1.75 -13.63
C ILE A 109 -3.48 -1.45 -13.87
N VAL A 110 -2.93 -0.41 -13.21
CA VAL A 110 -1.53 0.03 -13.37
C VAL A 110 -0.54 -1.07 -12.97
N GLY A 111 -0.85 -1.79 -11.89
CA GLY A 111 -0.09 -2.95 -11.42
C GLY A 111 -0.13 -4.10 -12.41
N THR A 112 -1.31 -4.49 -12.88
CA THR A 112 -1.48 -5.58 -13.86
C THR A 112 -0.74 -5.27 -15.18
N ALA A 113 -0.79 -4.03 -15.65
CA ALA A 113 -0.02 -3.63 -16.84
C ALA A 113 1.50 -3.79 -16.64
N MET A 114 2.01 -3.44 -15.45
CA MET A 114 3.41 -3.63 -15.11
C MET A 114 3.77 -5.11 -14.99
N GLU A 115 2.92 -5.93 -14.36
CA GLU A 115 3.08 -7.38 -14.27
C GLU A 115 3.18 -8.00 -15.66
N LEU A 116 2.24 -7.69 -16.56
CA LEU A 116 2.21 -8.23 -17.92
C LEU A 116 3.51 -7.95 -18.67
N PHE A 117 4.02 -6.72 -18.55
CA PHE A 117 5.28 -6.35 -19.16
C PHE A 117 6.46 -7.11 -18.52
N LYS A 118 6.50 -7.17 -17.20
CA LYS A 118 7.64 -7.70 -16.46
C LYS A 118 7.76 -9.22 -16.59
N THR A 119 6.64 -9.94 -16.57
CA THR A 119 6.62 -11.39 -16.82
C THR A 119 6.99 -11.71 -18.26
N ALA A 120 6.50 -10.95 -19.25
CA ALA A 120 6.86 -11.12 -20.65
C ALA A 120 8.37 -10.95 -20.92
N HIS A 121 9.07 -10.15 -20.10
CA HIS A 121 10.51 -9.95 -20.18
C HIS A 121 11.30 -10.78 -19.13
N GLY A 122 10.69 -11.81 -18.55
CA GLY A 122 11.37 -12.76 -17.66
C GLY A 122 11.86 -12.18 -16.34
N SER A 123 11.31 -11.03 -15.89
CA SER A 123 11.71 -10.42 -14.62
C SER A 123 11.33 -11.30 -13.43
N TRP A 124 10.21 -12.02 -13.53
CA TRP A 124 9.71 -13.06 -12.64
C TRP A 124 8.64 -13.87 -13.38
N GLU A 125 8.22 -15.00 -12.80
CA GLU A 125 7.23 -15.90 -13.38
C GLU A 125 6.16 -16.32 -12.34
N TYR A 126 4.94 -16.52 -12.83
CA TYR A 126 3.84 -17.16 -12.12
C TYR A 126 3.80 -18.63 -12.55
N ARG A 127 3.96 -19.56 -11.61
CA ARG A 127 4.23 -20.98 -11.94
C ARG A 127 3.01 -21.87 -11.92
N GLU A 128 1.92 -21.42 -11.30
CA GLU A 128 0.71 -22.22 -11.17
C GLU A 128 -0.31 -21.88 -12.25
N ALA A 129 -1.10 -22.89 -12.61
CA ALA A 129 -2.20 -22.73 -13.55
C ALA A 129 -3.33 -21.88 -12.95
N GLY A 130 -4.21 -21.39 -13.82
CA GLY A 130 -5.42 -20.66 -13.46
C GLY A 130 -6.11 -20.13 -14.71
N VAL A 131 -7.43 -19.95 -14.65
CA VAL A 131 -8.21 -19.33 -15.73
C VAL A 131 -8.45 -17.84 -15.51
N LEU A 132 -8.38 -17.36 -14.26
CA LEU A 132 -8.55 -15.96 -13.90
C LEU A 132 -7.22 -15.21 -14.05
N ARG A 133 -6.77 -15.08 -15.30
CA ARG A 133 -5.51 -14.43 -15.68
C ARG A 133 -5.61 -13.69 -17.00
N ILE A 134 -4.73 -12.72 -17.20
CA ILE A 134 -4.49 -12.07 -18.50
C ILE A 134 -3.08 -12.46 -18.94
N GLY A 135 -2.96 -13.17 -20.08
CA GLY A 135 -1.69 -13.82 -20.43
C GLY A 135 -1.21 -14.74 -19.31
N ASP A 136 0.03 -14.55 -18.86
CA ASP A 136 0.62 -15.31 -17.75
C ASP A 136 0.40 -14.66 -16.37
N VAL A 137 -0.34 -13.56 -16.30
CA VAL A 137 -0.52 -12.78 -15.07
C VAL A 137 -1.85 -13.11 -14.41
N PRO A 138 -1.85 -13.77 -13.23
CA PRO A 138 -3.08 -14.03 -12.50
C PRO A 138 -3.66 -12.73 -11.92
N LEU A 139 -4.98 -12.60 -11.92
CA LEU A 139 -5.66 -11.36 -11.55
C LEU A 139 -5.46 -10.98 -10.07
N PHE A 140 -5.20 -11.94 -9.17
CA PHE A 140 -4.87 -11.64 -7.78
C PHE A 140 -3.63 -10.73 -7.63
N SER A 141 -2.69 -10.77 -8.59
CA SER A 141 -1.49 -9.92 -8.57
C SER A 141 -1.83 -8.43 -8.63
N GLY A 142 -2.83 -8.05 -9.43
CA GLY A 142 -3.34 -6.68 -9.47
C GLY A 142 -3.89 -6.23 -8.10
N PHE A 143 -4.53 -7.14 -7.36
CA PHE A 143 -4.97 -6.85 -5.99
C PHE A 143 -3.79 -6.65 -5.02
N MET A 144 -2.63 -7.29 -5.23
CA MET A 144 -1.43 -7.03 -4.44
C MET A 144 -0.95 -5.57 -4.60
N TYR A 145 -1.00 -5.00 -5.80
CA TYR A 145 -0.74 -3.56 -6.01
C TYR A 145 -1.83 -2.70 -5.38
N ALA A 146 -3.08 -3.11 -5.54
CA ALA A 146 -4.23 -2.42 -4.97
C ALA A 146 -4.12 -2.35 -3.43
N ALA A 147 -3.50 -3.33 -2.78
CA ALA A 147 -3.22 -3.31 -1.35
C ALA A 147 -2.35 -2.13 -0.90
N VAL A 148 -1.35 -1.76 -1.71
CA VAL A 148 -0.48 -0.60 -1.44
C VAL A 148 -1.27 0.71 -1.57
N GLY A 149 -2.10 0.84 -2.61
CA GLY A 149 -2.97 2.01 -2.79
C GLY A 149 -4.01 2.14 -1.69
N SER A 150 -4.64 1.03 -1.32
CA SER A 150 -5.59 0.89 -0.22
C SER A 150 -4.96 1.30 1.12
N TYR A 151 -3.73 0.85 1.40
CA TYR A 151 -2.96 1.27 2.56
C TYR A 151 -2.68 2.78 2.58
N LEU A 152 -2.16 3.34 1.48
CA LEU A 152 -1.83 4.75 1.41
C LEU A 152 -3.04 5.66 1.59
N ALA A 153 -4.15 5.37 0.92
CA ALA A 153 -5.38 6.15 1.06
C ALA A 153 -5.88 6.13 2.52
N ARG A 154 -5.86 4.95 3.15
CA ARG A 154 -6.27 4.81 4.55
C ARG A 154 -5.31 5.49 5.52
N VAL A 155 -4.00 5.28 5.39
CA VAL A 155 -3.02 5.84 6.33
C VAL A 155 -3.06 7.37 6.30
N TRP A 156 -3.25 7.96 5.10
CA TRP A 156 -3.42 9.40 4.92
C TRP A 156 -4.61 9.94 5.72
N ARG A 157 -5.77 9.29 5.61
CA ARG A 157 -6.99 9.68 6.31
C ARG A 157 -6.96 9.36 7.82
N ILE A 158 -6.41 8.21 8.19
CA ILE A 158 -6.41 7.73 9.58
C ILE A 158 -5.51 8.58 10.46
N PHE A 159 -4.36 9.00 9.92
CA PHE A 159 -3.38 9.80 10.62
C PHE A 159 -3.45 11.29 10.27
N ASP A 160 -4.43 11.74 9.48
CA ASP A 160 -4.58 13.14 9.07
C ASP A 160 -3.28 13.75 8.53
N PHE A 161 -2.77 13.17 7.44
CA PHE A 161 -1.51 13.61 6.85
C PHE A 161 -1.59 15.05 6.37
N ARG A 162 -0.61 15.86 6.78
CA ARG A 162 -0.39 17.23 6.31
C ARG A 162 1.05 17.38 5.87
N PHE A 163 1.31 18.30 4.97
CA PHE A 163 2.64 18.48 4.38
C PHE A 163 3.10 19.91 4.51
N SER A 164 4.37 20.11 4.85
CA SER A 164 5.05 21.40 4.72
C SER A 164 6.07 21.35 3.59
N HIS A 165 6.20 22.46 2.86
CA HIS A 165 7.07 22.57 1.67
C HIS A 165 6.84 21.44 0.66
N TYR A 166 5.57 21.12 0.39
CA TYR A 166 5.24 20.13 -0.62
C TYR A 166 5.57 20.70 -2.02
N PRO A 167 6.20 19.94 -2.93
CA PRO A 167 6.58 20.43 -4.24
C PRO A 167 5.35 20.72 -5.11
N SER A 168 5.56 21.42 -6.23
CA SER A 168 4.45 21.67 -7.16
C SER A 168 3.90 20.34 -7.70
N ARG A 169 2.57 20.22 -7.79
CA ARG A 169 1.92 18.98 -8.26
C ARG A 169 2.43 18.53 -9.63
N ARG A 170 2.66 19.49 -10.54
CA ARG A 170 3.23 19.21 -11.86
C ARG A 170 4.59 18.51 -11.77
N ALA A 171 5.48 18.96 -10.89
CA ALA A 171 6.79 18.34 -10.70
C ALA A 171 6.67 16.92 -10.13
N THR A 172 5.77 16.70 -9.16
CA THR A 172 5.55 15.37 -8.57
C THR A 172 4.95 14.38 -9.58
N VAL A 173 4.03 14.83 -10.43
CA VAL A 173 3.45 14.03 -11.52
C VAL A 173 4.51 13.71 -12.58
N ALA A 174 5.31 14.70 -12.99
CA ALA A 174 6.38 14.49 -13.95
C ALA A 174 7.39 13.45 -13.46
N LEU A 175 7.79 13.54 -12.17
CA LEU A 175 8.67 12.56 -11.54
C LEU A 175 8.03 11.16 -11.51
N ALA A 176 6.75 11.04 -11.10
CA ALA A 176 6.05 9.75 -11.07
C ALA A 176 5.93 9.12 -12.46
N VAL A 177 5.62 9.91 -13.49
CA VAL A 177 5.57 9.44 -14.89
C VAL A 177 6.95 8.99 -15.36
N ALA A 178 8.00 9.77 -15.09
CA ALA A 178 9.37 9.41 -15.45
C ALA A 178 9.82 8.10 -14.78
N ILE A 179 9.47 7.89 -13.51
CA ILE A 179 9.71 6.63 -12.80
C ILE A 179 8.96 5.49 -13.47
N TYR A 180 7.66 5.67 -13.74
CA TYR A 180 6.84 4.62 -14.34
C TYR A 180 7.40 4.23 -15.70
N VAL A 181 7.65 5.19 -16.59
CA VAL A 181 8.27 4.96 -17.90
C VAL A 181 9.62 4.25 -17.75
N ASN A 182 10.49 4.65 -16.82
CA ASN A 182 11.77 3.97 -16.61
C ASN A 182 11.59 2.48 -16.27
N PHE A 183 10.58 2.10 -15.48
CA PHE A 183 10.32 0.69 -15.17
C PHE A 183 10.00 -0.16 -16.41
N PHE A 184 9.51 0.42 -17.49
CA PHE A 184 9.34 -0.27 -18.78
C PHE A 184 10.60 -0.08 -19.64
N ALA A 185 11.02 1.16 -19.85
CA ALA A 185 12.03 1.54 -20.82
C ALA A 185 13.45 1.04 -20.50
N HIS A 186 13.81 0.84 -19.22
CA HIS A 186 15.14 0.32 -18.84
C HIS A 186 15.49 -1.06 -19.42
N HIS A 187 14.53 -1.75 -20.05
CA HIS A 187 14.80 -2.98 -20.80
C HIS A 187 15.55 -2.70 -22.11
N TRP A 188 15.36 -1.51 -22.70
CA TRP A 188 15.97 -1.10 -23.97
C TRP A 188 16.89 0.12 -23.85
N LEU A 189 16.66 0.95 -22.83
CA LEU A 189 17.44 2.16 -22.52
C LEU A 189 18.24 1.97 -21.22
N PRO A 190 19.25 2.82 -20.96
CA PRO A 190 19.94 2.80 -19.68
C PRO A 190 18.98 2.96 -18.49
N ASP A 191 19.17 2.17 -17.42
CA ASP A 191 18.39 2.34 -16.18
C ASP A 191 18.84 3.64 -15.48
N ILE A 192 18.03 4.70 -15.60
CA ILE A 192 18.32 6.03 -15.04
C ILE A 192 17.92 6.16 -13.57
N ARG A 193 17.77 5.04 -12.83
CA ARG A 193 17.30 5.02 -11.44
C ARG A 193 18.06 5.95 -10.51
N LEU A 194 19.39 6.02 -10.65
CA LEU A 194 20.22 6.90 -9.84
C LEU A 194 19.84 8.38 -10.05
N GLY A 195 19.57 8.77 -11.30
CA GLY A 195 19.05 10.10 -11.62
C GLY A 195 17.66 10.34 -11.01
N LEU A 196 16.77 9.34 -11.06
CA LEU A 196 15.44 9.42 -10.45
C LEU A 196 15.50 9.52 -8.91
N PHE A 197 16.44 8.83 -8.26
CA PHE A 197 16.69 8.99 -6.82
C PHE A 197 17.20 10.40 -6.50
N ALA A 198 18.15 10.92 -7.28
CA ALA A 198 18.65 12.29 -7.10
C ALA A 198 17.54 13.32 -7.29
N ALA A 199 16.71 13.18 -8.33
CA ALA A 199 15.56 14.03 -8.59
C ALA A 199 14.54 13.96 -7.44
N THR A 200 14.25 12.76 -6.94
CA THR A 200 13.36 12.56 -5.78
C THR A 200 13.90 13.26 -4.54
N ALA A 201 15.18 13.05 -4.22
CA ALA A 201 15.83 13.66 -3.08
C ALA A 201 15.79 15.19 -3.19
N LEU A 202 16.16 15.74 -4.35
CA LEU A 202 16.13 17.19 -4.58
C LEU A 202 14.72 17.77 -4.43
N LEU A 203 13.72 17.08 -5.00
CA LEU A 203 12.34 17.53 -5.01
C LEU A 203 11.73 17.54 -3.60
N TYR A 204 11.92 16.46 -2.83
CA TYR A 204 11.29 16.28 -1.51
C TYR A 204 12.21 16.58 -0.31
N ARG A 205 13.45 17.06 -0.50
CA ARG A 205 14.41 17.32 0.61
C ARG A 205 13.88 18.22 1.72
N ARG A 206 12.97 19.15 1.40
CA ARG A 206 12.36 20.08 2.36
C ARG A 206 10.98 19.63 2.83
N THR A 207 10.45 18.54 2.27
CA THR A 207 9.08 18.11 2.51
C THR A 207 8.99 17.28 3.78
N TRP A 208 8.16 17.75 4.72
CA TRP A 208 7.84 17.02 5.95
C TRP A 208 6.40 16.56 5.92
N VAL A 209 6.18 15.31 6.31
CA VAL A 209 4.84 14.78 6.59
C VAL A 209 4.56 14.94 8.08
N HIS A 210 3.42 15.55 8.40
CA HIS A 210 2.87 15.67 9.74
C HIS A 210 1.71 14.71 9.85
N PHE A 211 1.70 13.90 10.89
CA PHE A 211 0.72 12.84 11.10
C PHE A 211 0.33 12.81 12.57
N ARG A 212 -0.89 12.38 12.88
CA ARG A 212 -1.46 12.38 14.22
C ARG A 212 -1.73 10.94 14.70
N PRO A 213 -0.77 10.31 15.39
CA PRO A 213 -0.97 8.98 15.99
C PRO A 213 -2.08 8.96 17.04
N PHE A 214 -2.15 10.01 17.86
CA PHE A 214 -3.15 10.13 18.91
C PHE A 214 -3.69 11.57 19.00
N ARG A 215 -3.12 12.42 19.88
CA ARG A 215 -3.60 13.80 20.09
C ARG A 215 -2.70 14.86 19.47
N THR A 216 -1.39 14.60 19.46
CA THR A 216 -0.39 15.53 18.95
C THR A 216 0.07 15.13 17.55
N TYR A 217 0.35 16.11 16.69
CA TYR A 217 1.06 15.83 15.46
C TYR A 217 2.51 15.46 15.76
N ARG A 218 2.97 14.39 15.12
CA ARG A 218 4.37 14.03 14.95
C ARG A 218 4.75 14.35 13.51
N ARG A 219 6.04 14.53 13.24
CA ARG A 219 6.53 14.81 11.89
C ARG A 219 7.78 14.03 11.58
N MET A 220 7.96 13.72 10.30
CA MET A 220 9.20 13.14 9.77
C MET A 220 9.46 13.64 8.35
N PRO A 221 10.71 13.59 7.84
CA PRO A 221 10.98 13.85 6.43
C PRO A 221 10.16 12.89 5.55
N LEU A 222 9.54 13.38 4.48
CA LEU A 222 8.72 12.53 3.60
C LEU A 222 9.55 11.41 2.95
N LEU A 223 10.81 11.71 2.62
CA LEU A 223 11.77 10.73 2.08
C LEU A 223 11.99 9.54 3.03
N LEU A 224 12.00 9.77 4.34
CA LEU A 224 12.08 8.71 5.36
C LEU A 224 10.78 7.90 5.39
N GLY A 225 9.63 8.57 5.29
CA GLY A 225 8.34 7.90 5.16
C GLY A 225 8.29 6.94 3.98
N PHE A 226 8.74 7.36 2.80
CA PHE A 226 8.84 6.48 1.62
C PHE A 226 9.77 5.30 1.85
N LEU A 227 10.91 5.51 2.51
CA LEU A 227 11.85 4.42 2.81
C LEU A 227 11.22 3.38 3.73
N LEU A 228 10.56 3.83 4.81
CA LEU A 228 9.91 2.94 5.76
C LEU A 228 8.81 2.11 5.09
N VAL A 229 7.95 2.73 4.28
CA VAL A 229 6.90 1.96 3.59
C VAL A 229 7.50 1.00 2.56
N ALA A 230 8.50 1.43 1.78
CA ALA A 230 9.19 0.55 0.84
C ALA A 230 9.84 -0.66 1.52
N LEU A 231 10.38 -0.47 2.73
CA LEU A 231 10.95 -1.57 3.53
C LEU A 231 9.87 -2.59 3.92
N PHE A 232 8.69 -2.15 4.35
CA PHE A 232 7.57 -3.07 4.64
C PHE A 232 7.05 -3.78 3.39
N ILE A 233 7.02 -3.12 2.24
CA ILE A 233 6.68 -3.77 0.97
C ILE A 233 7.73 -4.82 0.60
N TRP A 234 9.01 -4.54 0.82
CA TRP A 234 10.07 -5.52 0.58
C TRP A 234 9.97 -6.74 1.51
N PHE A 235 9.57 -6.56 2.78
CA PHE A 235 9.23 -7.71 3.65
C PHE A 235 8.03 -8.50 3.11
N ALA A 236 6.97 -7.81 2.66
CA ALA A 236 5.81 -8.45 2.05
C ALA A 236 6.16 -9.22 0.77
N GLU A 237 7.09 -8.71 -0.04
CA GLU A 237 7.61 -9.40 -1.22
C GLU A 237 8.38 -10.68 -0.84
N ASN A 238 9.18 -10.67 0.24
CA ASN A 238 9.83 -11.88 0.73
C ASN A 238 8.81 -12.93 1.17
N ILE A 239 7.75 -12.53 1.87
CA ILE A 239 6.64 -13.42 2.24
C ILE A 239 5.95 -13.97 0.98
N GLY A 240 5.66 -13.11 0.00
CA GLY A 240 4.98 -13.52 -1.24
C GLY A 240 5.78 -14.50 -2.08
N THR A 241 7.08 -14.25 -2.25
CA THR A 241 7.99 -15.17 -2.98
C THR A 241 8.20 -16.48 -2.23
N TRP A 242 8.25 -16.44 -0.89
CA TRP A 242 8.31 -17.65 -0.06
C TRP A 242 7.04 -18.48 -0.21
N ALA A 243 5.87 -17.83 -0.22
CA ALA A 243 4.57 -18.45 -0.43
C ALA A 243 4.29 -18.88 -1.90
N HIS A 244 5.32 -18.87 -2.76
CA HIS A 244 5.23 -19.17 -4.20
C HIS A 244 4.16 -18.37 -4.96
N ALA A 245 3.85 -17.16 -4.51
CA ALA A 245 2.94 -16.28 -5.24
C ALA A 245 3.49 -15.93 -6.63
N TRP A 246 4.79 -15.64 -6.70
CA TRP A 246 5.60 -15.55 -7.92
C TRP A 246 7.02 -16.00 -7.59
N SER A 247 7.88 -16.19 -8.59
CA SER A 247 9.27 -16.58 -8.38
C SER A 247 10.22 -15.78 -9.26
N TYR A 248 11.33 -15.34 -8.67
CA TYR A 248 12.41 -14.73 -9.43
C TYR A 248 13.29 -15.78 -10.12
N PRO A 249 13.99 -15.44 -11.21
CA PRO A 249 14.89 -16.38 -11.89
C PRO A 249 15.95 -17.03 -10.98
N HIS A 250 16.46 -16.29 -10.00
CA HIS A 250 17.44 -16.80 -9.03
C HIS A 250 16.83 -17.68 -7.93
N GLN A 251 15.50 -17.78 -7.85
CA GLN A 251 14.77 -18.60 -6.87
C GLN A 251 14.25 -19.92 -7.46
N LYS A 252 14.63 -20.27 -8.71
CA LYS A 252 14.11 -21.45 -9.41
C LYS A 252 14.37 -22.78 -8.69
N ALA A 253 15.55 -22.93 -8.08
CA ALA A 253 15.97 -24.15 -7.40
C ALA A 253 15.54 -24.18 -5.92
N ALA A 254 15.69 -23.05 -5.23
CA ALA A 254 15.33 -22.89 -3.82
C ALA A 254 14.97 -21.44 -3.53
N TRP A 255 14.13 -21.23 -2.52
CA TRP A 255 13.84 -19.88 -2.07
C TRP A 255 15.09 -19.25 -1.45
N THR A 256 15.36 -18.02 -1.84
CA THR A 256 16.39 -17.16 -1.27
C THR A 256 15.80 -15.78 -1.03
N MET A 257 16.32 -15.06 -0.04
CA MET A 257 15.84 -13.72 0.30
C MET A 257 15.96 -12.80 -0.90
N VAL A 258 14.90 -12.03 -1.19
CA VAL A 258 14.88 -11.11 -2.32
C VAL A 258 15.98 -10.06 -2.14
N PRO A 259 16.86 -9.81 -3.13
CA PRO A 259 18.00 -8.93 -2.96
C PRO A 259 17.62 -7.53 -2.48
N ILE A 260 18.42 -6.95 -1.58
CA ILE A 260 18.17 -5.59 -1.05
C ILE A 260 18.13 -4.53 -2.15
N GLY A 261 18.77 -4.77 -3.31
CA GLY A 261 18.69 -3.89 -4.48
C GLY A 261 17.25 -3.68 -4.99
N LYS A 262 16.31 -4.58 -4.68
CA LYS A 262 14.88 -4.41 -4.99
C LYS A 262 14.20 -3.35 -4.14
N LEU A 263 14.75 -3.04 -2.95
CA LEU A 263 14.25 -1.95 -2.11
C LEU A 263 14.20 -0.62 -2.85
N GLY A 264 15.20 -0.36 -3.72
CA GLY A 264 15.21 0.84 -4.55
C GLY A 264 14.06 0.89 -5.57
N ALA A 265 13.63 -0.26 -6.10
CA ALA A 265 12.45 -0.32 -6.97
C ALA A 265 11.16 -0.02 -6.19
N TRP A 266 11.00 -0.60 -5.00
CA TRP A 266 9.85 -0.30 -4.13
C TRP A 266 9.82 1.16 -3.68
N TYR A 267 10.99 1.74 -3.39
CA TYR A 267 11.11 3.16 -3.05
C TYR A 267 10.55 4.05 -4.16
N LEU A 268 10.91 3.79 -5.41
CA LEU A 268 10.40 4.56 -6.54
C LEU A 268 8.93 4.26 -6.86
N LEU A 269 8.51 2.99 -6.77
CA LEU A 269 7.10 2.61 -6.93
C LEU A 269 6.22 3.27 -5.87
N MET A 270 6.75 3.46 -4.66
CA MET A 270 6.05 4.16 -3.60
C MET A 270 5.74 5.61 -3.96
N ILE A 271 6.62 6.28 -4.73
CA ILE A 271 6.39 7.65 -5.19
C ILE A 271 5.24 7.68 -6.19
N ILE A 272 5.18 6.74 -7.14
CA ILE A 272 4.06 6.61 -8.09
C ILE A 272 2.76 6.45 -7.31
N SER A 273 2.76 5.51 -6.37
CA SER A 273 1.61 5.19 -5.53
C SER A 273 1.13 6.40 -4.71
N PHE A 274 2.08 7.13 -4.11
CA PHE A 274 1.79 8.33 -3.33
C PHE A 274 1.16 9.44 -4.19
N VAL A 275 1.71 9.69 -5.38
CA VAL A 275 1.19 10.72 -6.30
C VAL A 275 -0.21 10.36 -6.84
N LEU A 276 -0.48 9.08 -7.09
CA LEU A 276 -1.82 8.62 -7.47
C LEU A 276 -2.86 8.90 -6.37
N VAL A 277 -2.51 8.61 -5.11
CA VAL A 277 -3.40 8.83 -3.96
C VAL A 277 -3.56 10.32 -3.64
N GLU A 278 -2.48 11.10 -3.78
CA GLU A 278 -2.46 12.56 -3.58
C GLU A 278 -3.46 13.25 -4.52
N ARG A 279 -3.59 12.80 -5.77
CA ARG A 279 -4.57 13.38 -6.71
C ARG A 279 -6.01 13.26 -6.24
N VAL A 280 -6.35 12.18 -5.53
CA VAL A 280 -7.71 11.92 -5.06
C VAL A 280 -8.01 12.69 -3.77
N HIS A 281 -7.03 12.80 -2.86
CA HIS A 281 -7.22 13.49 -1.59
C HIS A 281 -6.96 15.00 -1.68
N GLY A 282 -6.19 15.43 -2.68
CA GLY A 282 -5.58 16.73 -2.79
C GLY A 282 -4.51 16.94 -1.72
N ALA A 283 -3.27 17.23 -2.10
CA ALA A 283 -2.34 17.86 -1.16
C ALA A 283 -3.00 19.16 -0.68
N GLY A 284 -3.48 19.16 0.57
CA GLY A 284 -4.26 20.25 1.14
C GLY A 284 -3.51 21.57 0.99
N SER A 285 -4.01 22.44 0.13
CA SER A 285 -3.63 23.84 0.11
C SER A 285 -4.23 24.52 1.33
N ARG A 286 -3.44 24.72 2.38
CA ARG A 286 -3.55 25.91 3.24
C ARG A 286 -2.15 26.43 3.57
N ASP A 287 -1.85 27.50 2.87
CA ASP A 287 -0.86 28.53 3.15
C ASP A 287 -0.70 28.75 4.67
N SER A 288 0.54 28.70 5.15
CA SER A 288 0.92 29.37 6.40
C SER A 288 1.96 30.42 6.03
N ARG A 289 1.47 31.55 5.50
CA ARG A 289 2.10 32.83 5.75
C ARG A 289 2.10 33.06 7.25
N THR A 290 3.26 32.88 7.87
CA THR A 290 3.81 33.67 8.97
C THR A 290 5.31 33.51 8.89
#